data_AF-A0A662V1A1-F1
#
_entry.id   AF-A0A662V1A1-F1
#
_cell.length_a   1.000
_cell.length_b   1.000
_cell.length_c   1.000
_cell.angle_alpha   90.00
_cell.angle_beta   90.00
_cell.angle_gamma   90.00
#
_symmetry.space_group_name_H-M   'P 1'
#
loop_
_entity.id
_entity.type
_entity.pdbx_description
1 polymer ?
#
loop_
_entity_poly.entity_id
_entity_poly.type
_entity_poly.pdbx_seq_one_letter_code
_entity_poly.pdbx_strand_id
1 'polypeptide(L)' 'MALSDRLRREADTVWKALVNHPFVVELYRGTLPREKFVFYVLQDYNYLIGMMRALSIAAARSRYEVAR' A
#
# COMPACT_ATOMS: atom_id res chain seq x y z
N MET A 1 -22.28 -5.49 10.81
CA MET A 1 -21.21 -4.69 10.19
C MET A 1 -19.95 -5.53 10.10
N ALA A 2 -19.32 -5.61 8.94
CA ALA A 2 -18.19 -6.51 8.73
C ALA A 2 -16.94 -6.01 9.46
N LEU A 3 -16.01 -6.93 9.77
CA LEU A 3 -14.71 -6.58 10.35
C LEU A 3 -13.96 -5.56 9.48
N SER A 4 -14.00 -5.76 8.15
CA SER A 4 -13.41 -4.84 7.17
C SER A 4 -13.95 -3.42 7.30
N ASP A 5 -15.25 -3.26 7.51
CA ASP A 5 -15.88 -1.94 7.67
C ASP A 5 -15.37 -1.25 8.94
N ARG A 6 -15.20 -2.02 10.03
CA ARG A 6 -14.70 -1.49 11.30
C ARG A 6 -13.28 -0.97 11.14
N LEU A 7 -12.39 -1.81 10.60
CA LEU A 7 -10.98 -1.46 10.39
C LEU A 7 -10.83 -0.26 9.44
N ARG A 8 -11.65 -0.18 8.38
CA ARG A 8 -11.63 0.96 7.47
C ARG A 8 -12.01 2.27 8.16
N ARG A 9 -12.98 2.23 9.08
CA ARG A 9 -13.38 3.42 9.85
C ARG A 9 -12.34 3.83 10.87
N GLU A 10 -11.72 2.86 11.55
CA GLU A 10 -10.63 3.14 12.49
C GLU A 10 -9.41 3.78 11.78
N ALA A 11 -9.14 3.39 10.53
CA ALA A 11 -8.05 3.95 9.73
C ALA A 11 -8.38 5.28 9.02
N ASP A 12 -9.57 5.86 9.24
CA ASP A 12 -10.07 6.96 8.40
C ASP A 12 -9.19 8.22 8.42
N THR A 13 -8.65 8.57 9.59
CA THR A 13 -7.73 9.71 9.74
C THR A 13 -6.48 9.55 8.88
N VAL A 14 -5.86 8.36 8.91
CA VAL A 14 -4.66 8.07 8.11
C VAL A 14 -5.01 8.04 6.63
N TRP A 15 -6.15 7.45 6.27
CA TRP A 15 -6.60 7.41 4.88
C TRP A 15 -6.79 8.80 4.30
N LYS A 16 -7.45 9.70 5.03
CA LYS A 16 -7.64 11.09 4.65
C LYS A 16 -6.31 11.83 4.51
N ALA A 17 -5.35 11.58 5.39
CA ALA A 17 -4.01 12.17 5.28
C ALA A 17 -3.27 11.67 4.02
N LEU A 18 -3.37 10.38 3.70
CA LEU A 18 -2.73 9.78 2.53
C LEU A 18 -3.24 10.37 1.22
N VAL A 19 -4.57 10.45 1.02
CA VAL A 19 -5.16 10.96 -0.23
C VAL A 19 -4.91 12.46 -0.43
N ASN A 20 -4.75 13.21 0.66
CA ASN A 20 -4.45 14.65 0.63
C ASN A 20 -2.95 14.95 0.71
N HIS A 21 -2.09 13.93 0.76
CA HIS A 21 -0.66 14.14 0.84
C HIS A 21 -0.15 14.86 -0.42
N PRO A 22 0.75 15.85 -0.31
CA PRO A 22 1.22 16.63 -1.46
C PRO A 22 1.75 15.77 -2.61
N PHE A 23 2.46 14.67 -2.31
CA PHE A 23 2.94 13.74 -3.33
C PHE A 23 1.81 13.18 -4.20
N VAL A 24 0.70 12.72 -3.59
CA VAL A 24 -0.43 12.10 -4.32
C VAL A 24 -1.18 13.15 -5.12
N VAL A 25 -1.40 14.33 -4.52
CA VAL A 25 -2.09 15.45 -5.19
C VAL A 25 -1.28 15.98 -6.37
N GLU A 26 0.02 16.20 -6.20
CA GLU A 26 0.92 16.64 -7.26
C GLU A 26 1.06 15.59 -8.38
N LEU A 27 1.10 14.29 -8.02
CA LEU A 27 1.12 13.21 -8.99
C LEU A 27 -0.15 13.21 -9.86
N TYR A 28 -1.32 13.30 -9.23
CA TYR A 28 -2.60 13.37 -9.93
C TYR A 28 -2.70 14.59 -10.84
N ARG A 29 -2.19 15.74 -10.40
CA ARG A 29 -2.17 16.98 -11.17
C ARG A 29 -1.12 17.00 -12.29
N GLY A 30 -0.21 16.03 -12.33
CA GLY A 30 0.92 16.00 -13.26
C GLY A 30 2.00 17.05 -12.95
N THR A 31 2.03 17.59 -11.74
CA THR A 31 2.99 18.62 -11.31
C THR A 31 4.10 18.10 -10.40
N LEU A 32 4.09 16.80 -10.08
CA LEU A 32 5.11 16.18 -9.24
C LEU A 32 6.48 16.25 -9.92
N PRO A 33 7.52 16.80 -9.25
CA PRO A 33 8.89 16.75 -9.76
C PRO A 33 9.34 15.31 -10.05
N ARG A 34 9.95 15.11 -11.21
CA ARG A 34 10.37 13.79 -11.69
C ARG A 34 11.28 13.07 -10.70
N GLU A 35 12.16 13.80 -10.02
CA GLU A 35 13.12 13.27 -9.06
C GLU A 35 12.42 12.63 -7.85
N LYS A 36 11.34 13.24 -7.37
CA LYS A 36 10.50 12.69 -6.29
C LYS A 36 9.83 11.39 -6.74
N PHE A 37 9.34 11.35 -7.97
CA PHE A 37 8.73 10.14 -8.53
C PHE A 37 9.74 9.01 -8.67
N VAL A 38 10.92 9.29 -9.22
CA VAL A 38 12.02 8.30 -9.34
C VAL A 38 12.40 7.77 -7.96
N PHE A 39 12.58 8.65 -6.97
CA PHE A 39 12.88 8.24 -5.61
C PHE A 39 11.78 7.30 -5.04
N TYR A 40 10.51 7.67 -5.22
CA TYR A 40 9.38 6.84 -4.79
C TYR A 40 9.41 5.45 -5.43
N VAL A 41 9.60 5.35 -6.75
CA VAL A 41 9.63 4.06 -7.44
C VAL A 41 10.81 3.18 -6.98
N LEU A 42 11.98 3.78 -6.73
CA LEU A 42 13.13 3.05 -6.18
C LEU A 42 12.84 2.48 -4.79
N GLN A 43 12.11 3.23 -3.95
CA GLN A 43 11.67 2.72 -2.64
C GLN A 43 10.55 1.69 -2.76
N ASP A 44 9.63 1.86 -3.71
CA ASP A 44 8.53 0.93 -3.97
C ASP A 44 9.07 -0.46 -4.34
N TYR A 45 10.15 -0.54 -5.11
CA TYR A 45 10.85 -1.81 -5.37
C TYR A 45 11.26 -2.54 -4.08
N ASN A 46 11.87 -1.84 -3.13
CA ASN A 46 12.27 -2.43 -1.85
C ASN A 46 11.04 -2.85 -1.01
N TYR A 47 9.98 -2.05 -1.04
CA TYR A 47 8.70 -2.39 -0.41
C TYR A 47 8.11 -3.68 -1.00
N LEU A 48 8.12 -3.85 -2.33
CA LEU A 48 7.61 -5.05 -3.00
C LEU A 48 8.36 -6.31 -2.57
N ILE A 49 9.67 -6.25 -2.35
CA ILE A 49 10.44 -7.40 -1.81
C ILE A 49 9.90 -7.81 -0.44
N GLY A 50 9.66 -6.85 0.45
CA GLY A 50 9.06 -7.10 1.76
C GLY A 50 7.64 -7.66 1.66
N MET A 51 6.82 -7.08 0.78
CA MET A 51 5.45 -7.51 0.54
C MET A 51 5.38 -8.95 0.01
N MET A 52 6.25 -9.32 -0.93
CA MET A 52 6.34 -10.70 -1.44
C MET A 52 6.65 -11.69 -0.32
N ARG A 53 7.58 -11.36 0.59
CA ARG A 53 7.89 -12.23 1.74
C ARG A 53 6.68 -12.39 2.66
N ALA A 54 5.97 -11.31 2.97
CA ALA A 54 4.78 -11.35 3.83
C ALA A 54 3.67 -12.21 3.19
N LEU A 55 3.43 -12.05 1.89
CA LEU A 55 2.46 -12.84 1.14
C LEU A 55 2.85 -14.32 1.07
N SER A 56 4.13 -14.64 0.84
CA SER A 56 4.60 -16.04 0.86
C SER A 56 4.39 -16.70 2.22
N ILE A 57 4.61 -15.98 3.32
CA ILE A 57 4.32 -16.50 4.68
C ILE A 57 2.82 -16.72 4.89
N ALA A 58 1.98 -15.78 4.44
CA ALA A 58 0.54 -15.93 4.52
C ALA A 58 0.03 -17.14 3.70
N ALA A 59 0.58 -17.34 2.50
CA ALA A 59 0.27 -18.48 1.64
C ALA A 59 0.67 -19.81 2.30
N ALA A 60 1.88 -19.91 2.84
CA ALA A 60 2.36 -21.11 3.53
C ALA A 60 1.54 -21.47 4.78
N ARG A 61 0.87 -20.49 5.39
CA ARG A 61 -0.03 -20.69 6.55
C ARG A 61 -1.48 -20.89 6.15
N SER A 62 -1.82 -20.76 4.88
CA SER A 62 -3.17 -20.95 4.38
C SER A 62 -3.59 -22.41 4.55
N ARG A 63 -4.87 -22.61 4.91
CA ARG A 63 -5.51 -23.92 4.88
C ARG A 63 -6.23 -24.18 3.56
N TYR A 64 -6.13 -23.24 2.60
CA TYR A 64 -6.73 -23.37 1.29
C TYR A 64 -5.95 -24.38 0.45
N GLU A 65 -6.63 -25.41 -0.05
CA GLU A 65 -5.98 -26.59 -0.66
C GLU A 65 -5.10 -26.26 -1.87
N VAL A 66 -5.44 -25.25 -2.67
CA VAL A 66 -4.67 -24.86 -3.87
C VAL A 66 -3.35 -24.15 -3.53
N ALA A 67 -3.14 -23.77 -2.25
CA ALA A 67 -1.94 -23.06 -1.80
C ALA A 67 -0.90 -23.96 -1.10
N ARG A 68 -1.17 -25.27 -0.97
CA ARG A 68 -0.22 -26.29 -0.51
C ARG A 68 0.40 -27.03 -1.68
#